data_AF-A0A485LZF4-F1
#
_entry.id   AF-A0A485LZF4-F1
#
_cell.length_a   1.000
_cell.length_b   1.000
_cell.length_c   1.000
_cell.angle_alpha   90.00
_cell.angle_beta   90.00
_cell.angle_gamma   90.00
#
_symmetry.space_group_name_H-M   'P 1'
#
loop_
_entity.id
_entity.type
_entity.pdbx_description
1 polymer ?
#
loop_
_entity_poly.entity_id
_entity_poly.type
_entity_poly.pdbx_seq_one_letter_code
_entity_poly.pdbx_strand_id
1 'polypeptide(L)'
;MKLGFFTLAAIVLPALVAGCKWSNEAVLVDQEGRIYYGTVSFDSEYKTGAITFPGTPYGDITGPFTLVTTGETPIIELANLPLLQFSGKAHLGNRTVRFLECDITAEFRSKGMGDMKMVGCGTCRDHQSETYDISFQ
;
A
#
# COMPACT_ATOMS: atom_id res chain seq x y z
N MET A 1 -13.15 -61.12 -10.74
CA MET A 1 -12.05 -61.15 -9.76
C MET A 1 -10.75 -60.69 -10.41
N LYS A 2 -10.29 -59.48 -10.11
CA LYS A 2 -8.91 -59.14 -9.68
C LYS A 2 -8.77 -57.62 -9.61
N LEU A 3 -8.42 -57.15 -8.42
CA LEU A 3 -8.23 -55.76 -8.06
C LEU A 3 -6.96 -55.21 -8.74
N GLY A 4 -7.07 -54.03 -9.34
CA GLY A 4 -5.94 -53.18 -9.68
C GLY A 4 -6.03 -51.91 -8.86
N PHE A 5 -5.36 -51.89 -7.71
CA PHE A 5 -5.20 -50.71 -6.87
C PHE A 5 -4.36 -49.67 -7.59
N PHE A 6 -4.95 -48.53 -7.94
CA PHE A 6 -4.22 -47.29 -8.22
C PHE A 6 -4.50 -46.30 -7.09
N THR A 7 -3.74 -46.38 -6.01
CA THR A 7 -3.63 -45.28 -5.04
C THR A 7 -2.58 -44.30 -5.57
N LEU A 8 -3.01 -43.30 -6.34
CA LEU A 8 -2.24 -42.08 -6.51
C LEU A 8 -2.32 -41.32 -5.18
N ALA A 9 -1.25 -41.34 -4.40
CA ALA A 9 -1.08 -40.42 -3.29
C ALA A 9 -0.88 -39.02 -3.88
N ALA A 10 -1.96 -38.24 -3.95
CA ALA A 10 -1.88 -36.83 -4.24
C ALA A 10 -1.17 -36.15 -3.05
N ILE A 11 0.09 -35.78 -3.26
CA ILE A 11 0.84 -34.92 -2.35
C ILE A 11 0.10 -33.58 -2.33
N VAL A 12 -0.67 -33.34 -1.26
CA VAL A 12 -1.21 -32.01 -0.96
C VAL A 12 -0.04 -31.18 -0.47
N LEU A 13 0.70 -30.59 -1.41
CA LEU A 13 1.51 -29.42 -1.10
C LEU A 13 0.53 -28.35 -0.60
N PRO A 14 0.71 -27.76 0.59
CA PRO A 14 0.07 -26.49 0.86
C PRO A 14 0.60 -25.53 -0.19
N ALA A 15 -0.24 -25.26 -1.19
CA ALA A 15 -0.03 -24.18 -2.12
C ALA A 15 0.27 -22.96 -1.26
N LEU A 16 1.44 -22.39 -1.48
CA LEU A 16 1.83 -21.07 -1.01
C LEU A 16 0.57 -20.22 -0.96
N VAL A 17 0.12 -19.84 0.23
CA VAL A 17 -0.74 -18.67 0.36
C VAL A 17 0.19 -17.54 -0.06
N ALA A 18 0.24 -17.31 -1.37
CA ALA A 18 0.72 -16.08 -1.95
C ALA A 18 -0.20 -15.02 -1.37
N GLY A 19 0.16 -14.54 -0.17
CA GLY A 19 -0.49 -13.44 0.50
C GLY A 19 -0.65 -12.36 -0.55
N CYS A 20 -1.90 -12.04 -0.85
CA CYS A 20 -2.31 -11.28 -2.01
C CYS A 20 -1.38 -10.09 -2.22
N LYS A 21 -0.57 -10.10 -3.28
CA LYS A 21 0.25 -8.95 -3.63
C LYS A 21 -0.67 -7.89 -4.25
N TRP A 22 -1.22 -7.06 -3.38
CA TRP A 22 -2.14 -5.97 -3.67
C TRP A 22 -1.39 -4.88 -4.46
N SER A 23 -1.50 -4.93 -5.79
CA SER A 23 -1.17 -3.93 -6.84
C SER A 23 -2.04 -2.69 -6.88
N ASN A 24 -1.67 -1.60 -6.22
CA ASN A 24 -2.56 -0.43 -6.10
C ASN A 24 -1.94 0.81 -6.70
N GLU A 25 -2.77 1.73 -7.16
CA GLU A 25 -2.32 2.91 -7.90
C GLU A 25 -1.87 3.97 -6.90
N ALA A 26 -0.78 4.66 -7.22
CA ALA A 26 -0.30 5.81 -6.47
C ALA A 26 -0.18 7.02 -7.39
N VAL A 27 -0.39 8.21 -6.84
CA VAL A 27 -0.24 9.49 -7.54
C VAL A 27 0.55 10.44 -6.66
N LEU A 28 1.59 11.05 -7.24
CA LEU A 28 2.35 12.14 -6.65
C LEU A 28 2.12 13.41 -7.48
N VAL A 29 1.82 14.52 -6.81
CA VAL A 29 1.59 15.81 -7.44
C VAL A 29 2.59 16.81 -6.87
N ASP A 30 3.34 17.50 -7.74
CA ASP A 30 4.26 18.56 -7.30
C ASP A 30 3.59 19.94 -7.23
N GLN A 31 4.37 20.94 -6.81
CA GLN A 31 3.89 22.32 -6.63
C GLN A 31 3.46 22.98 -7.94
N GLU A 32 3.98 22.52 -9.08
CA GLU A 32 3.58 22.98 -10.41
C GLU A 32 2.33 22.24 -10.93
N GLY A 33 1.80 21.29 -10.18
CA GLY A 33 0.64 20.48 -10.55
C GLY A 33 0.96 19.36 -11.54
N ARG A 34 2.24 19.01 -11.74
CA ARG A 34 2.61 17.85 -12.56
C ARG A 34 2.31 16.57 -11.79
N ILE A 35 1.80 15.58 -12.52
CA ILE A 35 1.29 14.33 -11.97
C ILE A 35 2.24 13.20 -12.33
N TYR A 36 2.66 12.44 -11.32
CA TYR A 36 3.47 11.22 -11.47
C TYR A 36 2.68 10.01 -11.00
N TYR A 37 2.44 9.08 -11.91
CA TYR A 37 1.72 7.84 -11.62
C TYR A 37 2.68 6.77 -11.10
N GLY A 38 2.21 6.00 -10.13
CA GLY A 38 2.98 5.01 -9.44
C GLY A 38 2.15 3.83 -8.97
N THR A 39 2.81 2.98 -8.20
CA THR A 39 2.21 1.80 -7.58
C THR A 39 2.48 1.81 -6.08
N VAL A 40 1.53 1.27 -5.32
CA VAL A 40 1.67 0.95 -3.90
C VAL A 40 1.48 -0.54 -3.71
N SER A 41 2.28 -1.10 -2.80
CA SER A 41 2.15 -2.47 -2.30
C SER A 41 2.02 -2.41 -0.79
N PHE A 42 1.23 -3.32 -0.22
CA PHE A 42 0.95 -3.34 1.21
C PHE A 42 0.95 -4.75 1.76
N ASP A 43 1.55 -4.86 2.94
CA ASP A 43 1.50 -6.02 3.81
C ASP A 43 0.64 -5.67 5.03
N SER A 44 -0.55 -6.27 5.10
CA SER A 44 -1.53 -6.03 6.16
C SER A 44 -1.16 -6.66 7.50
N GLU A 45 -0.30 -7.69 7.50
CA GLU A 45 0.17 -8.33 8.73
C GLU A 45 1.11 -7.40 9.48
N TYR A 46 2.04 -6.76 8.75
CA TYR A 46 3.06 -5.88 9.32
C TYR A 46 2.68 -4.41 9.29
N LYS A 47 1.56 -4.04 8.66
CA LYS A 47 1.14 -2.63 8.43
C LYS A 47 2.24 -1.81 7.73
N THR A 48 2.97 -2.45 6.84
CA THR A 48 4.08 -1.87 6.08
C THR A 48 3.85 -2.03 4.58
N GLY A 49 4.54 -1.24 3.78
CA GLY A 49 4.49 -1.43 2.33
C GLY A 49 5.55 -0.62 1.63
N ALA A 50 5.42 -0.52 0.31
CA ALA A 50 6.28 0.31 -0.52
C ALA A 50 5.47 1.06 -1.56
N ILE A 51 5.86 2.32 -1.81
CA ILE A 51 5.32 3.16 -2.89
C ILE A 51 6.42 3.38 -3.91
N THR A 52 6.09 3.31 -5.19
CA THR A 52 7.03 3.50 -6.30
C THR A 52 6.42 4.39 -7.38
N PHE A 53 7.13 5.45 -7.75
CA PHE A 53 6.81 6.38 -8.84
C PHE A 53 7.87 6.25 -9.94
N PRO A 54 7.60 5.48 -11.01
CA PRO A 54 8.50 5.43 -12.16
C PRO A 54 8.44 6.73 -12.98
N GLY A 55 9.55 7.09 -13.61
CA GLY A 55 9.57 8.13 -14.63
C GLY A 55 9.40 9.57 -14.12
N THR A 56 9.73 9.84 -12.84
CA THR A 56 9.85 11.23 -12.38
C THR A 56 11.06 11.91 -13.04
N PRO A 57 11.10 13.25 -13.11
CA PRO A 57 12.26 14.00 -13.64
C PRO A 57 13.58 13.69 -12.89
N TYR A 58 13.46 13.13 -11.68
CA TYR A 58 14.57 12.79 -10.80
C TYR A 58 14.92 11.30 -10.84
N GLY A 59 14.37 10.55 -11.80
CA GLY A 59 14.45 9.09 -11.88
C GLY A 59 13.37 8.41 -11.05
N ASP A 60 13.43 7.08 -10.97
CA ASP A 60 12.44 6.32 -10.20
C ASP A 60 12.57 6.62 -8.71
N ILE A 61 11.46 7.03 -8.10
CA ILE A 61 11.37 7.32 -6.67
C ILE A 61 10.64 6.16 -6.01
N THR A 62 11.29 5.44 -5.09
CA THR A 62 10.70 4.29 -4.40
C THR A 62 11.03 4.35 -2.92
N GLY A 63 10.15 3.81 -2.08
CA GLY A 63 10.51 3.65 -0.68
C GLY A 63 9.45 3.03 0.20
N PRO A 64 9.87 2.59 1.39
CA PRO A 64 8.98 1.95 2.33
C PRO A 64 8.06 2.96 3.02
N PHE A 65 6.90 2.48 3.45
CA PHE A 65 6.04 3.18 4.41
C PHE A 65 5.64 2.26 5.55
N THR A 66 5.30 2.86 6.68
CA THR A 66 4.77 2.17 7.86
C THR A 66 3.55 2.92 8.37
N LEU A 67 2.49 2.18 8.69
CA LEU A 67 1.25 2.69 9.27
C LEU A 67 1.16 2.33 10.75
N VAL A 68 0.78 3.31 11.56
CA VAL A 68 0.50 3.19 12.99
C VAL A 68 -0.97 3.49 13.23
N THR A 69 -1.61 2.68 14.08
CA THR A 69 -3.02 2.86 14.42
C THR A 69 -3.17 4.12 15.28
N THR A 70 -3.92 5.10 14.79
CA THR A 70 -4.19 6.35 15.51
C THR A 70 -5.52 6.25 16.24
N GLY A 71 -5.53 5.60 17.41
CA GLY A 71 -6.66 5.68 18.36
C GLY A 71 -7.95 4.98 17.91
N GLU A 72 -8.52 4.20 18.81
CA GLU A 72 -9.73 3.37 18.63
C GLU A 72 -11.03 4.18 18.62
N THR A 73 -11.16 5.20 17.79
CA THR A 73 -12.48 5.81 17.56
C THR A 73 -13.00 5.38 16.21
N PRO A 74 -13.84 4.32 16.12
CA PRO A 74 -14.57 4.05 14.90
C PRO A 74 -15.36 5.31 14.55
N ILE A 75 -15.03 5.93 13.43
CA ILE A 75 -15.87 6.99 12.87
C ILE A 75 -17.15 6.28 12.43
N ILE A 76 -18.23 6.46 13.20
CA ILE A 76 -19.55 5.99 12.82
C ILE A 76 -20.03 6.92 11.70
N GLU A 77 -19.54 6.69 10.48
CA GLU A 77 -20.23 7.17 9.28
C GLU A 77 -21.33 6.17 8.94
N LEU A 78 -22.45 6.74 8.51
CA LEU A 78 -23.82 6.20 8.42
C LEU A 78 -24.02 4.99 7.46
N ALA A 79 -23.00 4.13 7.27
CA ALA A 79 -23.00 2.98 6.36
C ALA A 79 -22.31 1.70 6.91
N ASN A 80 -22.31 1.49 8.24
CA ASN A 80 -22.14 0.19 8.93
C ASN A 80 -20.89 -0.66 8.61
N LEU A 81 -19.72 -0.06 8.43
CA LEU A 81 -18.44 -0.79 8.49
C LEU A 81 -17.43 0.01 9.33
N PRO A 82 -16.64 -0.64 10.21
CA PRO A 82 -15.65 0.07 11.01
C PRO A 82 -14.55 0.63 10.09
N LEU A 83 -14.55 1.95 9.89
CA LEU A 83 -13.43 2.67 9.29
C LEU A 83 -12.31 2.73 10.31
N LEU A 84 -11.26 1.95 10.08
CA LEU A 84 -10.01 2.06 10.81
C LEU A 84 -9.11 3.04 10.06
N GLN A 85 -8.82 4.16 10.70
CA GLN A 85 -7.88 5.17 10.22
C GLN A 85 -6.50 4.92 10.81
N PHE A 86 -5.48 5.08 9.98
CA PHE A 86 -4.09 4.92 10.33
C PHE A 86 -3.32 6.13 9.86
N SER A 87 -2.35 6.58 10.64
CA SER A 87 -1.35 7.55 10.18
C SER A 87 -0.01 6.86 10.03
N GLY A 88 0.87 7.38 9.21
CA GLY A 88 2.14 6.75 8.93
C GLY A 88 3.16 7.69 8.36
N LYS A 89 4.36 7.13 8.17
CA LYS A 89 5.47 7.79 7.51
C LYS A 89 5.87 7.00 6.28
N ALA A 90 6.16 7.68 5.18
CA ALA A 90 6.80 7.09 4.02
C ALA A 90 8.13 7.80 3.73
N HIS A 91 9.15 7.01 3.44
CA HIS A 91 10.50 7.49 3.12
C HIS A 91 10.77 7.15 1.67
N LEU A 92 10.46 8.04 0.74
CA LEU A 92 10.61 7.77 -0.69
C LEU A 92 11.91 8.36 -1.20
N GLY A 93 12.61 7.65 -2.07
CA GLY A 93 13.78 8.25 -2.68
C GLY A 93 14.33 7.51 -3.88
N ASN A 94 15.21 8.22 -4.56
CA ASN A 94 16.20 7.70 -5.47
C ASN A 94 17.52 7.72 -4.67
N ARG A 95 18.27 6.61 -4.66
CA ARG A 95 19.53 6.41 -3.90
C ARG A 95 20.59 7.53 -4.01
N THR A 96 20.41 8.51 -4.89
CA THR A 96 21.40 9.53 -5.24
C THR A 96 20.85 10.93 -5.53
N VAL A 97 19.56 11.13 -5.81
CA VAL A 97 19.07 12.39 -6.40
C VAL A 97 18.04 13.12 -5.54
N ARG A 98 17.07 12.41 -4.97
CA ARG A 98 15.97 13.04 -4.24
C ARG A 98 15.40 12.10 -3.19
N PHE A 99 15.12 12.66 -2.01
CA PHE A 99 14.44 11.99 -0.91
C PHE A 99 13.23 12.81 -0.50
N LEU A 100 12.13 12.12 -0.23
CA LEU A 100 10.85 12.67 0.18
C LEU A 100 10.44 12.00 1.49
N GLU A 101 10.20 12.84 2.48
CA GLU A 101 9.67 12.45 3.78
C GLU A 101 8.18 12.77 3.80
N CYS A 102 7.35 11.72 3.88
CA CYS A 102 5.90 11.86 3.77
C CYS A 102 5.19 11.57 5.09
N ASP A 103 4.27 12.46 5.45
CA ASP A 103 3.21 12.22 6.41
C ASP A 103 1.99 11.69 5.67
N ILE A 104 1.63 10.42 5.92
CA ILE A 104 0.52 9.75 5.23
C ILE A 104 -0.58 9.36 6.22
N THR A 105 -1.81 9.31 5.71
CA THR A 105 -2.98 8.76 6.39
C THR A 105 -3.60 7.74 5.47
N ALA A 106 -4.04 6.60 6.00
CA ALA A 106 -4.65 5.52 5.25
C ALA A 106 -5.89 4.99 5.97
N GLU A 107 -6.89 4.60 5.20
CA GLU A 107 -8.14 4.01 5.62
C GLU A 107 -8.30 2.65 4.96
N PHE A 108 -8.83 1.68 5.69
CA PHE A 108 -9.19 0.38 5.14
C PHE A 108 -10.70 0.30 4.97
N ARG A 109 -11.13 0.18 3.71
CA ARG A 109 -12.52 0.02 3.32
C ARG A 109 -12.74 -1.45 2.98
N SER A 110 -13.56 -2.15 3.77
CA SER A 110 -13.95 -3.53 3.48
C SER A 110 -15.38 -3.57 2.96
N LYS A 111 -15.67 -4.32 1.90
CA LYS A 111 -17.07 -4.61 1.48
C LYS A 111 -17.58 -5.99 1.92
N GLY A 112 -16.77 -6.77 2.64
CA GLY A 112 -17.07 -8.14 3.03
C GLY A 112 -15.81 -9.02 3.11
N MET A 113 -15.98 -10.34 3.31
CA MET A 113 -14.86 -11.30 3.31
C MET A 113 -14.20 -11.35 1.92
N GLY A 114 -13.09 -10.61 1.74
CA GLY A 114 -12.22 -10.70 0.56
C GLY A 114 -11.88 -9.36 -0.09
N ASP A 115 -12.74 -8.34 0.05
CA ASP A 115 -12.58 -7.04 -0.62
C ASP A 115 -12.13 -5.98 0.38
N MET A 116 -10.83 -5.95 0.69
CA MET A 116 -10.20 -4.89 1.48
C MET A 116 -9.46 -3.93 0.55
N LYS A 117 -9.91 -2.68 0.49
CA LYS A 117 -9.25 -1.59 -0.24
C LYS A 117 -8.61 -0.63 0.75
N MET A 118 -7.33 -0.37 0.61
CA MET A 118 -6.70 0.71 1.34
C MET A 118 -6.78 1.97 0.50
N VAL A 119 -7.23 3.08 1.08
CA VAL A 119 -7.16 4.40 0.44
C VAL A 119 -6.35 5.28 1.36
N GLY A 120 -5.35 5.97 0.83
CA GLY A 120 -4.55 6.89 1.61
C GLY A 120 -4.15 8.13 0.85
N CYS A 121 -3.79 9.14 1.62
CA CYS A 121 -3.29 10.42 1.14
C CYS A 121 -2.26 10.98 2.11
N GLY A 122 -1.51 11.98 1.68
CA GLY A 122 -0.51 12.59 2.52
C GLY A 122 0.21 13.73 1.84
N THR A 123 1.17 14.26 2.58
CA THR A 123 2.04 15.33 2.12
C THR A 123 3.48 14.90 2.31
N CYS A 124 4.24 14.97 1.23
CA CYS A 124 5.67 14.71 1.22
C CYS A 124 6.45 16.01 1.17
N ARG A 125 7.63 16.02 1.79
CA ARG A 125 8.59 17.12 1.71
C ARG A 125 9.96 16.62 1.35
N ASP A 126 10.64 17.36 0.49
CA ASP A 126 12.05 17.11 0.22
C ASP A 126 12.98 17.90 1.17
N HIS A 127 14.28 17.72 1.03
CA HIS A 127 15.27 18.44 1.84
C HIS A 127 15.31 19.96 1.59
N GLN A 128 14.78 20.43 0.46
CA GLN A 128 14.68 21.84 0.11
C GLN A 128 13.34 22.46 0.57
N SER A 129 12.52 21.69 1.29
CA SER A 129 11.17 22.05 1.74
C SER A 129 10.15 22.24 0.60
N GLU A 130 10.41 21.68 -0.58
CA GLU A 130 9.38 21.53 -1.61
C GLU A 130 8.35 20.49 -1.15
N THR A 131 7.09 20.81 -1.40
CA THR A 131 5.94 20.03 -0.94
C THR A 131 5.32 19.28 -2.11
N TYR A 132 4.94 18.04 -1.87
CA TYR A 132 4.26 17.18 -2.83
C TYR A 132 3.05 16.56 -2.18
N ASP A 133 1.95 16.46 -2.90
CA ASP A 133 0.77 15.74 -2.43
C ASP A 133 0.81 14.31 -2.96
N ILE A 134 0.53 13.35 -2.09
CA ILE A 134 0.50 11.94 -2.43
C ILE A 134 -0.89 11.37 -2.17
N SER A 135 -1.38 10.54 -3.08
CA SER A 135 -2.57 9.71 -2.87
C SER A 135 -2.34 8.30 -3.42
N PHE A 136 -2.98 7.31 -2.81
CA PHE A 136 -2.86 5.91 -3.21
C PHE A 136 -4.12 5.12 -2.85
N GLN A 137 -4.47 4.12 -3.66
CA GLN A 137 -5.74 3.39 -3.52
C GLN A 137 -5.75 1.98 -4.09
#